data_AF-A0AAI8D7I5-F1
#
_entry.id   AF-A0AAI8D7I5-F1
#
_cell.length_a   1.000
_cell.length_b   1.000
_cell.length_c   1.000
_cell.angle_alpha   90.00
_cell.angle_beta   90.00
_cell.angle_gamma   90.00
#
_symmetry.space_group_name_H-M   'P 1'
#
loop_
_entity.id
_entity.type
_entity.pdbx_description
1 polymer ?
#
loop_
_entity_poly.entity_id
_entity_poly.type
_entity_poly.pdbx_seq_one_letter_code
_entity_poly.pdbx_strand_id
1 'polypeptide(L)'
;MSANRPGRYLTQTSSSYMFQIRLPSTLDPGRPLIRISLRTRRLAEARWLTDTLAVRARLLFNAAISQALRTAKSPLATPGAEASLVGIEASMRIAAAIKNRLKDDLALIASGQPLPARDTGEKPLPLLQPDLEERIKLAAQLAVDAFLMEAAERVRQRAAQELAADSPHTVGKKVAQCVPVTSASPDKTVMQQVVRKRFPLTKRQGPVSSPNKPDAINDTVPAYLQDRRAVLRKRSKLPRFSIIAADYLKLRAMVTPGNMKDVQSASSRISVFLDLIGDHPVDRYEAADLQAFILLMADWPARASLRKRGSAREVIDEARRLGHQPLAEKSVKDGYVAAVRAAMRSGMTSHSYRDPFHDVSVRYPSSLAPSRQTVSLNAKQLTTLFRIGTDSGHLDAAMLPLLAHLTGRRLSALIYLRGIDIVEKFDNVWVVQPTSIVEIEGRARRVPLKTKASLSFFVLHEFFHRIGFIDWALSRSHQFLFPD
;
A
#
# COMPACT_ATOMS: atom_id res chain seq x y z
N MET A 1 1.67 18.11 10.50
CA MET A 1 0.55 18.28 9.54
C MET A 1 0.22 19.76 9.45
N SER A 2 0.06 20.30 8.23
CA SER A 2 -0.02 21.75 7.96
C SER A 2 -1.34 22.36 8.48
N ALA A 3 -1.26 23.28 9.44
CA ALA A 3 -2.41 23.86 10.16
C ALA A 3 -3.21 24.93 9.37
N ASN A 4 -2.72 25.37 8.21
CA ASN A 4 -3.23 26.58 7.54
C ASN A 4 -4.10 26.36 6.30
N ARG A 5 -4.56 25.13 6.00
CA ARG A 5 -5.48 24.93 4.87
C ARG A 5 -6.95 25.04 5.32
N PRO A 6 -7.79 25.86 4.65
CA PRO A 6 -9.24 25.79 4.86
C PRO A 6 -9.75 24.41 4.41
N GLY A 7 -10.67 23.83 5.17
CA GLY A 7 -11.21 22.48 4.89
C GLY A 7 -11.89 22.37 3.53
N ARG A 8 -12.16 21.14 3.06
CA ARG A 8 -12.63 20.83 1.69
C ARG A 8 -13.89 21.60 1.24
N TYR A 9 -14.75 22.04 2.17
CA TYR A 9 -15.99 22.78 1.88
C TYR A 9 -16.00 24.20 2.50
N LEU A 10 -14.88 24.64 3.06
CA LEU A 10 -14.74 25.92 3.73
C LEU A 10 -13.97 26.88 2.82
N THR A 11 -14.52 28.06 2.58
CA THR A 11 -13.86 29.15 1.85
C THR A 11 -13.80 30.39 2.74
N GLN A 12 -12.68 31.09 2.76
CA GLN A 12 -12.55 32.35 3.48
C GLN A 12 -12.80 33.51 2.52
N THR A 13 -13.72 34.40 2.87
CA THR A 13 -13.87 35.73 2.28
C THR A 13 -13.33 36.77 3.27
N SER A 14 -12.98 37.97 2.82
CA SER A 14 -12.20 39.00 3.54
C SER A 14 -12.44 39.11 5.06
N SER A 15 -13.69 39.00 5.54
CA SER A 15 -14.05 39.04 6.97
C SER A 15 -14.97 37.91 7.45
N SER A 16 -15.25 36.89 6.63
CA SER A 16 -16.21 35.82 6.98
C SER A 16 -15.85 34.47 6.37
N TYR A 17 -16.37 33.40 6.98
CA TYR A 17 -16.25 32.06 6.43
C TYR A 17 -17.50 31.67 5.63
N MET A 18 -17.32 30.91 4.56
CA MET A 18 -18.40 30.38 3.73
C MET A 18 -18.32 28.86 3.62
N PHE A 19 -19.47 28.20 3.79
CA PHE A 19 -19.68 26.81 3.42
C PHE A 19 -20.05 26.73 1.93
N GLN A 20 -19.37 25.85 1.20
CA GLN A 20 -19.62 25.62 -0.24
C GLN A 20 -19.65 24.13 -0.57
N ILE A 21 -20.73 23.67 -1.21
CA ILE A 21 -20.86 22.29 -1.69
C ILE A 21 -21.59 22.26 -3.04
N ARG A 22 -21.14 21.40 -3.96
CA ARG A 22 -21.80 21.23 -5.27
C ARG A 22 -22.87 20.16 -5.18
N LEU A 23 -23.97 20.37 -5.90
CA LEU A 23 -24.98 19.35 -6.10
C LEU A 23 -24.38 18.16 -6.88
N PRO A 24 -24.71 16.90 -6.54
CA PRO A 24 -24.26 15.73 -7.28
C PRO A 24 -24.76 15.73 -8.73
N SER A 25 -23.97 15.21 -9.67
CA SER A 25 -24.37 15.09 -11.09
C SER A 25 -25.60 14.21 -11.32
N THR A 26 -25.94 13.36 -10.36
CA THR A 26 -27.15 12.52 -10.38
C THR A 26 -28.43 13.32 -10.16
N LEU A 27 -28.34 14.48 -9.52
CA LEU A 27 -29.46 15.42 -9.33
C LEU A 27 -29.45 16.53 -10.38
N ASP A 28 -28.27 16.96 -10.81
CA ASP A 28 -28.10 17.96 -11.86
C ASP A 28 -26.72 17.85 -12.54
N PRO A 29 -26.64 17.59 -13.86
CA PRO A 29 -25.37 17.52 -14.57
C PRO A 29 -24.55 18.82 -14.53
N GLY A 30 -25.21 19.98 -14.37
CA GLY A 30 -24.57 21.30 -14.22
C GLY A 30 -23.89 21.53 -12.87
N ARG A 31 -24.10 20.65 -11.89
CA ARG A 31 -23.48 20.68 -10.54
C ARG A 31 -23.49 22.09 -9.90
N PRO A 32 -24.68 22.71 -9.75
CA PRO A 32 -24.81 24.03 -9.16
C PRO A 32 -24.20 24.08 -7.77
N LEU A 33 -23.58 25.23 -7.45
CA LEU A 33 -22.85 25.42 -6.21
C LEU A 33 -23.76 26.03 -5.14
N ILE A 34 -23.97 25.31 -4.04
CA ILE A 34 -24.67 25.79 -2.86
C ILE A 34 -23.66 26.52 -1.98
N ARG A 35 -23.92 27.80 -1.69
CA ARG A 35 -23.08 28.65 -0.83
C ARG A 35 -23.89 29.20 0.35
N ILE A 36 -23.35 29.08 1.56
CA ILE A 36 -23.95 29.57 2.81
C ILE A 36 -22.87 30.33 3.60
N SER A 37 -23.18 31.56 4.03
CA SER A 37 -22.27 32.34 4.89
C SER A 37 -22.35 31.84 6.33
N LEU A 38 -21.20 31.57 6.93
CA LEU A 38 -21.05 31.15 8.34
C LEU A 38 -20.84 32.35 9.28
N ARG A 39 -20.90 33.58 8.74
CA ARG A 39 -20.58 34.84 9.43
C ARG A 39 -19.12 34.88 9.93
N THR A 40 -18.76 35.92 10.67
CA THR A 40 -17.44 36.07 11.28
C THR A 40 -17.37 35.15 12.50
N ARG A 41 -16.52 34.12 12.43
CA ARG A 41 -16.33 33.11 13.49
C ARG A 41 -14.85 32.75 13.59
N ARG A 42 -14.46 32.06 14.67
CA ARG A 42 -13.11 31.49 14.77
C ARG A 42 -12.95 30.35 13.76
N LEU A 43 -11.74 30.16 13.22
CA LEU A 43 -11.45 29.14 12.19
C LEU A 43 -11.86 27.72 12.64
N ALA A 44 -11.64 27.38 13.91
CA ALA A 44 -12.00 26.06 14.46
C ALA A 44 -13.52 25.82 14.43
N GLU A 45 -14.32 26.80 14.87
CA GLU A 45 -15.79 26.73 14.82
C GLU A 45 -16.30 26.69 13.38
N ALA A 46 -15.71 27.51 12.49
CA ALA A 46 -16.07 27.52 11.08
C ALA A 46 -15.80 26.15 10.42
N ARG A 47 -14.69 25.48 10.77
CA ARG A 47 -14.38 24.12 10.30
C ARG A 47 -15.41 23.11 10.81
N TRP A 48 -15.70 23.11 12.11
CA TRP A 48 -16.69 22.20 12.71
C TRP A 48 -18.09 22.37 12.11
N LEU A 49 -18.55 23.61 11.93
CA LEU A 49 -19.84 23.92 11.29
C LEU A 49 -19.86 23.46 9.83
N THR A 50 -18.76 23.65 9.10
CA THR A 50 -18.63 23.24 7.71
C THR A 50 -18.75 21.72 7.57
N ASP A 51 -18.07 20.96 8.42
CA ASP A 51 -18.12 19.50 8.37
C ASP A 51 -19.51 18.98 8.74
N THR A 52 -20.17 19.61 9.73
CA THR A 52 -21.55 19.30 10.12
C THR A 52 -22.55 19.56 8.98
N LEU A 53 -22.45 20.74 8.33
CA LEU A 53 -23.29 21.08 7.17
C LEU A 53 -22.99 20.18 5.97
N ALA A 54 -21.75 19.72 5.78
CA ALA A 54 -21.39 18.81 4.70
C ALA A 54 -22.08 17.44 4.86
N VAL A 55 -22.15 16.92 6.10
CA VAL A 55 -22.87 15.68 6.40
C VAL A 55 -24.37 15.85 6.14
N ARG A 56 -24.98 16.95 6.62
CA ARG A 56 -26.40 17.24 6.38
C ARG A 56 -26.72 17.40 4.90
N ALA A 57 -25.89 18.11 4.15
CA ALA A 57 -26.06 18.28 2.71
C ALA A 57 -26.05 16.92 1.98
N ARG A 58 -25.16 16.00 2.37
CA ARG A 58 -25.10 14.65 1.78
C ARG A 58 -26.35 13.82 2.07
N LEU A 59 -26.90 13.91 3.27
CA LEU A 59 -28.16 13.24 3.62
C LEU A 59 -29.32 13.80 2.81
N LEU A 60 -29.41 15.13 2.66
CA LEU A 60 -30.42 15.78 1.82
C LEU A 60 -30.27 15.40 0.35
N PHE A 61 -29.04 15.28 -0.17
CA PHE A 61 -28.80 14.80 -1.53
C PHE A 61 -29.31 13.37 -1.71
N ASN A 62 -28.99 12.47 -0.78
CA ASN A 62 -29.44 11.08 -0.87
C ASN A 62 -30.96 10.98 -0.77
N ALA A 63 -31.61 11.76 0.10
CA ALA A 63 -33.06 11.81 0.19
C ALA A 63 -33.69 12.30 -1.12
N ALA A 64 -33.15 13.38 -1.72
CA ALA A 64 -33.61 13.90 -2.99
C ALA A 64 -33.42 12.90 -4.14
N ILE A 65 -32.28 12.17 -4.17
CA ILE A 65 -32.01 11.12 -5.17
C ILE A 65 -33.02 9.97 -5.00
N SER A 66 -33.22 9.50 -3.76
CA SER A 66 -34.18 8.44 -3.46
C SER A 66 -35.61 8.83 -3.81
N GLN A 67 -36.00 10.08 -3.54
CA GLN A 67 -37.31 10.60 -3.91
C GLN A 67 -37.46 10.70 -5.43
N ALA A 68 -36.46 11.22 -6.15
CA ALA A 68 -36.46 11.27 -7.61
C ALA A 68 -36.54 9.88 -8.25
N LEU A 69 -35.88 8.88 -7.66
CA LEU A 69 -35.98 7.48 -8.09
C LEU A 69 -37.38 6.88 -7.85
N ARG A 70 -38.07 7.31 -6.78
CA ARG A 70 -39.43 6.85 -6.45
C ARG A 70 -40.51 7.53 -7.29
N THR A 71 -40.31 8.78 -7.72
CA THR A 71 -41.30 9.56 -8.48
C THR A 71 -41.15 9.43 -10.00
N ALA A 72 -40.10 8.77 -10.52
CA ALA A 72 -39.86 8.70 -11.95
C ALA A 72 -40.80 7.74 -12.71
N LYS A 73 -41.88 8.30 -13.27
CA LYS A 73 -42.23 8.09 -14.69
C LYS A 73 -41.31 8.98 -15.56
N SER A 74 -40.00 8.65 -15.60
CA SER A 74 -38.92 9.13 -16.50
C SER A 74 -38.60 10.66 -16.60
N PRO A 75 -37.38 11.09 -17.00
CA PRO A 75 -36.14 10.35 -17.22
C PRO A 75 -35.06 10.69 -16.18
N LEU A 76 -34.42 9.65 -15.65
CA LEU A 76 -33.06 9.78 -15.12
C LEU A 76 -32.17 10.26 -16.28
N ALA A 77 -31.40 11.33 -16.02
CA ALA A 77 -30.52 11.96 -16.99
C ALA A 77 -29.68 10.92 -17.76
N THR A 78 -30.01 10.72 -19.03
CA THR A 78 -29.12 10.05 -19.98
C THR A 78 -27.94 10.99 -20.22
N PRO A 79 -26.68 10.56 -20.02
CA PRO A 79 -25.54 11.44 -20.23
C PRO A 79 -25.42 11.75 -21.73
N GLY A 80 -25.80 12.98 -22.12
CA GLY A 80 -25.69 13.46 -23.50
C GLY A 80 -26.85 14.31 -24.02
N ALA A 81 -27.96 14.46 -23.30
CA ALA A 81 -29.08 15.30 -23.76
C ALA A 81 -28.96 16.74 -23.24
N GLU A 82 -29.07 17.71 -24.15
CA GLU A 82 -29.12 19.14 -23.84
C GLU A 82 -30.20 19.43 -22.78
N ALA A 83 -29.82 20.17 -21.73
CA ALA A 83 -30.69 20.45 -20.60
C ALA A 83 -31.88 21.32 -21.06
N SER A 84 -33.03 20.69 -21.24
CA SER A 84 -34.31 21.39 -21.43
C SER A 84 -34.51 22.45 -20.34
N LEU A 85 -35.02 23.62 -20.70
CA LEU A 85 -35.33 24.74 -19.79
C LEU A 85 -36.13 24.30 -18.55
N VAL A 86 -36.99 23.29 -18.70
CA VAL A 86 -37.81 22.70 -17.62
C VAL A 86 -36.95 21.93 -16.60
N GLY A 87 -35.87 21.26 -17.04
CA GLY A 87 -34.95 20.54 -16.17
C GLY A 87 -34.08 21.46 -15.32
N ILE A 88 -33.65 22.58 -15.90
CA ILE A 88 -32.85 23.59 -15.20
C ILE A 88 -33.66 24.24 -14.06
N GLU A 89 -34.94 24.52 -14.29
CA GLU A 89 -35.80 25.14 -13.29
C GLU A 89 -36.11 24.19 -12.12
N ALA A 90 -36.32 22.90 -12.40
CA ALA A 90 -36.50 21.87 -11.38
C ALA A 90 -35.23 21.68 -10.52
N SER A 91 -34.05 21.64 -11.15
CA SER A 91 -32.77 21.52 -10.42
C SER A 91 -32.44 22.75 -9.58
N MET A 92 -32.80 23.96 -10.06
CA MET A 92 -32.69 25.19 -9.26
C MET A 92 -33.60 25.17 -8.03
N ARG A 93 -34.83 24.65 -8.16
CA ARG A 93 -35.76 24.50 -7.03
C ARG A 93 -35.24 23.51 -5.99
N ILE A 94 -34.67 22.38 -6.41
CA ILE A 94 -34.03 21.40 -5.51
C ILE A 94 -32.83 22.02 -4.78
N ALA A 95 -31.94 22.70 -5.50
CA ALA A 95 -30.79 23.36 -4.91
C ALA A 95 -31.20 24.47 -3.93
N ALA A 96 -32.25 25.24 -4.25
CA ALA A 96 -32.80 26.27 -3.37
C ALA A 96 -33.44 25.67 -2.10
N ALA A 97 -34.21 24.58 -2.23
CA ALA A 97 -34.81 23.88 -1.10
C ALA A 97 -33.75 23.34 -0.14
N ILE A 98 -32.71 22.69 -0.68
CA ILE A 98 -31.58 22.18 0.11
C ILE A 98 -30.82 23.33 0.77
N LYS A 99 -30.57 24.43 0.04
CA LYS A 99 -29.90 25.61 0.59
C LYS A 99 -30.69 26.23 1.74
N ASN A 100 -32.01 26.35 1.62
CA ASN A 100 -32.86 26.90 2.67
C ASN A 100 -32.85 25.97 3.89
N ARG A 101 -32.97 24.65 3.68
CA ARG A 101 -32.91 23.69 4.78
C ARG A 101 -31.59 23.72 5.55
N LEU A 102 -30.46 23.85 4.83
CA LEU A 102 -29.14 23.99 5.45
C LEU A 102 -28.96 25.33 6.18
N LYS A 103 -29.67 26.39 5.76
CA LYS A 103 -29.70 27.66 6.51
C LYS A 103 -30.50 27.53 7.79
N ASP A 104 -31.62 26.82 7.75
CA ASP A 104 -32.44 26.54 8.94
C ASP A 104 -31.64 25.69 9.94
N ASP A 105 -30.96 24.65 9.45
CA ASP A 105 -30.08 23.82 10.26
C ASP A 105 -28.95 24.65 10.90
N LEU A 106 -28.34 25.56 10.13
CA LEU A 106 -27.31 26.47 10.63
C LEU A 106 -27.85 27.43 11.70
N ALA A 107 -29.09 27.92 11.54
CA ALA A 107 -29.73 28.80 12.52
C ALA A 107 -29.99 28.05 13.84
N LEU A 108 -30.48 26.82 13.76
CA LEU A 108 -30.74 25.95 14.91
C LEU A 108 -29.46 25.59 15.67
N ILE A 109 -28.40 25.22 14.94
CA ILE A 109 -27.08 24.93 15.52
C ILE A 109 -26.51 26.20 16.17
N ALA A 110 -26.68 27.36 15.53
CA ALA A 110 -26.21 28.63 16.08
C ALA A 110 -26.98 29.07 17.34
N SER A 111 -28.25 28.70 17.48
CA SER A 111 -29.06 28.95 18.67
C SER A 111 -28.93 27.87 19.75
N GLY A 112 -28.07 26.86 19.56
CA GLY A 112 -27.91 25.74 20.50
C GLY A 112 -29.15 24.86 20.65
N GLN A 113 -30.08 24.93 19.70
CA GLN A 113 -31.34 24.18 19.74
C GLN A 113 -31.17 22.82 19.05
N PRO A 114 -31.79 21.75 19.58
CA PRO A 114 -31.85 20.46 18.90
C PRO A 114 -32.55 20.61 17.54
N LEU A 115 -31.99 20.02 16.49
CA LEU A 115 -32.61 20.03 15.16
C LEU A 115 -33.92 19.23 15.17
N PRO A 116 -35.01 19.72 14.54
CA PRO A 116 -36.30 19.04 14.55
C PRO A 116 -36.23 17.73 13.75
N ALA A 117 -36.62 16.63 14.37
CA ALA A 117 -36.87 15.36 13.69
C ALA A 117 -38.25 15.42 13.00
N ARG A 118 -38.34 15.20 11.67
CA ARG A 118 -39.65 15.02 11.01
C ARG A 118 -39.64 14.01 9.86
N ASP A 119 -40.63 13.12 9.97
CA ASP A 119 -41.41 12.33 9.01
C ASP A 119 -40.96 12.33 7.54
N THR A 120 -40.17 11.31 7.19
CA THR A 120 -40.29 10.63 5.89
C THR A 120 -41.19 9.43 6.13
N GLY A 121 -42.40 9.40 5.54
CA GLY A 121 -43.45 8.38 5.71
C GLY A 121 -43.05 6.95 5.31
N GLU A 122 -42.04 6.40 5.96
CA GLU A 122 -41.73 5.00 6.08
C GLU A 122 -42.16 4.57 7.49
N LYS A 123 -42.74 3.37 7.61
CA LYS A 123 -43.12 2.76 8.91
C LYS A 123 -42.06 3.09 9.98
N PRO A 124 -42.45 3.42 11.22
CA PRO A 124 -41.50 3.75 12.26
C PRO A 124 -40.62 2.53 12.54
N LEU A 125 -39.47 2.49 11.88
CA LEU A 125 -38.34 1.70 12.34
C LEU A 125 -37.93 2.36 13.67
N PRO A 126 -37.77 1.55 14.72
CA PRO A 126 -37.69 2.05 16.09
C PRO A 126 -36.59 3.10 16.19
N LEU A 127 -36.94 4.19 16.86
CA LEU A 127 -36.09 5.29 17.31
C LEU A 127 -34.64 4.80 17.48
N LEU A 128 -33.77 5.14 16.53
CA LEU A 128 -32.34 4.91 16.69
C LEU A 128 -31.82 6.04 17.56
N GLN A 129 -31.99 5.79 18.85
CA GLN A 129 -31.21 6.28 19.96
C GLN A 129 -29.73 6.48 19.53
N PRO A 130 -28.96 7.32 20.25
CA PRO A 130 -27.49 7.41 20.13
C PRO A 130 -26.77 6.04 20.19
N ASP A 131 -27.53 5.01 20.56
CA ASP A 131 -27.15 3.66 20.86
C ASP A 131 -27.11 2.69 19.67
N LEU A 132 -27.41 2.99 18.40
CA LEU A 132 -27.21 1.97 17.33
C LEU A 132 -25.84 1.99 16.71
N GLU A 133 -25.26 3.15 16.47
CA GLU A 133 -23.86 3.17 16.07
C GLU A 133 -22.99 2.69 17.23
N GLU A 134 -23.36 3.03 18.48
CA GLU A 134 -22.75 2.46 19.67
C GLU A 134 -23.14 1.00 19.92
N ARG A 135 -24.35 0.50 19.63
CA ARG A 135 -24.69 -0.94 19.69
C ARG A 135 -24.18 -1.74 18.53
N ILE A 136 -23.94 -1.16 17.36
CA ILE A 136 -23.27 -1.83 16.24
C ILE A 136 -21.78 -1.81 16.49
N LYS A 137 -21.21 -0.73 17.03
CA LYS A 137 -19.82 -0.73 17.50
C LYS A 137 -19.66 -1.66 18.68
N LEU A 138 -20.54 -1.65 19.67
CA LEU A 138 -20.55 -2.54 20.83
C LEU A 138 -20.92 -3.96 20.43
N ALA A 139 -21.82 -4.22 19.48
CA ALA A 139 -22.10 -5.58 18.99
C ALA A 139 -21.01 -6.08 18.04
N ALA A 140 -20.34 -5.22 17.27
CA ALA A 140 -19.16 -5.57 16.51
C ALA A 140 -17.96 -5.79 17.44
N GLN A 141 -17.82 -4.97 18.49
CA GLN A 141 -16.84 -5.09 19.56
C GLN A 141 -17.12 -6.35 20.37
N LEU A 142 -18.38 -6.65 20.71
CA LEU A 142 -18.83 -7.85 21.43
C LEU A 142 -18.82 -9.10 20.55
N ALA A 143 -19.01 -8.99 19.24
CA ALA A 143 -18.90 -10.12 18.32
C ALA A 143 -17.44 -10.42 17.99
N VAL A 144 -16.62 -9.37 17.84
CA VAL A 144 -15.17 -9.49 17.84
C VAL A 144 -14.74 -10.04 19.19
N ASP A 145 -15.19 -9.51 20.32
CA ASP A 145 -14.83 -9.98 21.66
C ASP A 145 -15.34 -11.39 21.93
N ALA A 146 -16.54 -11.80 21.50
CA ALA A 146 -17.05 -13.15 21.67
C ALA A 146 -16.28 -14.14 20.80
N PHE A 147 -16.01 -13.78 19.54
CA PHE A 147 -15.16 -14.58 18.67
C PHE A 147 -13.73 -14.65 19.18
N LEU A 148 -13.19 -13.52 19.62
CA LEU A 148 -11.87 -13.40 20.22
C LEU A 148 -11.84 -14.17 21.54
N MET A 149 -12.92 -14.21 22.33
CA MET A 149 -13.03 -14.99 23.56
C MET A 149 -13.12 -16.49 23.29
N GLU A 150 -13.79 -16.90 22.22
CA GLU A 150 -13.77 -18.29 21.77
C GLU A 150 -12.37 -18.69 21.28
N ALA A 151 -11.73 -17.85 20.47
CA ALA A 151 -10.35 -18.04 20.02
C ALA A 151 -9.38 -18.04 21.21
N ALA A 152 -9.62 -17.19 22.20
CA ALA A 152 -8.86 -17.09 23.43
C ALA A 152 -8.99 -18.28 24.34
N GLU A 153 -10.20 -18.82 24.49
CA GLU A 153 -10.43 -20.03 25.27
C GLU A 153 -9.65 -21.19 24.64
N ARG A 154 -9.66 -21.29 23.30
CA ARG A 154 -8.82 -22.26 22.56
C ARG A 154 -7.32 -22.02 22.79
N VAL A 155 -6.87 -20.77 22.78
CA VAL A 155 -5.46 -20.43 23.06
C VAL A 155 -5.09 -20.72 24.51
N ARG A 156 -5.94 -20.39 25.50
CA ARG A 156 -5.72 -20.69 26.93
C ARG A 156 -5.64 -22.18 27.18
N GLN A 157 -6.58 -22.95 26.61
CA GLN A 157 -6.58 -24.41 26.74
C GLN A 157 -5.30 -25.01 26.16
N ARG A 158 -4.81 -24.50 25.02
CA ARG A 158 -3.55 -24.99 24.42
C ARG A 158 -2.30 -24.52 25.18
N ALA A 159 -2.25 -23.27 25.62
CA ALA A 159 -1.15 -22.77 26.45
C ALA A 159 -1.05 -23.55 27.77
N ALA A 160 -2.19 -23.90 28.38
CA ALA A 160 -2.23 -24.78 29.55
C ALA A 160 -1.78 -26.21 29.24
N GLN A 161 -2.11 -26.75 28.06
CA GLN A 161 -1.63 -28.07 27.61
C GLN A 161 -0.11 -28.08 27.36
N GLU A 162 0.45 -27.02 26.78
CA GLU A 162 1.91 -26.87 26.58
C GLU A 162 2.63 -26.69 27.92
N LEU A 163 2.09 -25.89 28.85
CA LEU A 163 2.66 -25.75 30.20
C LEU A 163 2.62 -27.07 30.99
N ALA A 164 1.57 -27.87 30.80
CA ALA A 164 1.44 -29.19 31.41
C ALA A 164 2.39 -30.23 30.79
N ALA A 165 2.73 -30.07 29.51
CA ALA A 165 3.71 -30.93 28.83
C ALA A 165 5.16 -30.65 29.26
N ASP A 166 5.44 -29.49 29.85
CA ASP A 166 6.79 -29.02 30.20
C ASP A 166 7.17 -29.21 31.70
N SER A 167 6.42 -30.02 32.47
CA SER A 167 6.82 -30.41 33.84
C SER A 167 7.70 -31.67 33.85
N PRO A 168 8.74 -31.76 34.71
CA PRO A 168 9.90 -32.61 34.45
C PRO A 168 9.66 -34.06 34.87
N HIS A 169 9.62 -34.95 33.88
CA HIS A 169 9.87 -36.37 34.11
C HIS A 169 11.31 -36.73 33.72
N THR A 170 12.05 -36.99 34.78
CA THR A 170 13.31 -37.72 34.96
C THR A 170 13.77 -38.61 33.79
N VAL A 171 14.96 -38.25 33.28
CA VAL A 171 16.07 -39.10 32.79
C VAL A 171 15.71 -40.46 32.18
N GLY A 172 15.84 -40.56 30.85
CA GLY A 172 15.92 -41.81 30.12
C GLY A 172 16.70 -41.66 28.81
N LYS A 173 17.99 -41.99 28.85
CA LYS A 173 18.91 -42.12 27.70
C LYS A 173 18.29 -42.86 26.51
N LYS A 174 18.47 -42.32 25.30
CA LYS A 174 18.78 -43.03 24.02
C LYS A 174 19.11 -41.95 22.98
N VAL A 175 20.37 -41.57 22.77
CA VAL A 175 21.37 -42.21 21.89
C VAL A 175 20.81 -42.59 20.51
N ALA A 176 21.19 -41.74 19.53
CA ALA A 176 21.55 -42.00 18.13
C ALA A 176 20.59 -42.79 17.21
N GLN A 177 20.22 -42.20 16.08
CA GLN A 177 20.92 -42.46 14.81
C GLN A 177 20.41 -41.57 13.66
N CYS A 178 21.29 -40.71 13.15
CA CYS A 178 21.33 -40.35 11.74
C CYS A 178 21.99 -41.49 10.98
N VAL A 179 21.41 -41.96 9.87
CA VAL A 179 22.16 -42.36 8.66
C VAL A 179 21.31 -42.01 7.42
N PRO A 180 21.94 -41.51 6.33
CA PRO A 180 21.30 -40.99 5.12
C PRO A 180 21.21 -42.07 4.03
N VAL A 181 20.86 -41.65 2.79
CA VAL A 181 21.06 -42.29 1.45
C VAL A 181 19.77 -42.12 0.63
N THR A 182 19.70 -41.76 -0.65
CA THR A 182 20.61 -41.24 -1.67
C THR A 182 19.71 -40.82 -2.84
N SER A 183 20.20 -39.86 -3.62
CA SER A 183 19.70 -39.41 -4.92
C SER A 183 19.28 -40.52 -5.89
N ALA A 184 18.15 -40.33 -6.57
CA ALA A 184 17.98 -40.78 -7.96
C ALA A 184 16.86 -39.97 -8.66
N SER A 185 17.15 -39.53 -9.88
CA SER A 185 16.26 -39.02 -10.93
C SER A 185 16.79 -39.61 -12.25
N PRO A 186 16.05 -39.58 -13.37
CA PRO A 186 14.61 -39.46 -13.57
C PRO A 186 14.08 -40.49 -14.61
N ASP A 187 12.87 -40.21 -15.12
CA ASP A 187 12.19 -40.74 -16.31
C ASP A 187 11.32 -41.99 -16.17
N LYS A 188 10.00 -41.75 -16.27
CA LYS A 188 9.17 -42.37 -17.32
C LYS A 188 7.97 -41.49 -17.69
N THR A 189 7.98 -41.15 -18.97
CA THR A 189 6.97 -40.54 -19.82
C THR A 189 5.61 -41.24 -19.75
N VAL A 190 4.52 -40.47 -19.61
CA VAL A 190 3.22 -40.86 -20.16
C VAL A 190 2.61 -39.66 -20.88
N MET A 191 2.45 -39.83 -22.19
CA MET A 191 1.72 -38.95 -23.09
C MET A 191 0.23 -38.88 -22.73
N GLN A 192 -0.36 -37.70 -22.78
CA GLN A 192 -1.77 -37.54 -23.16
C GLN A 192 -1.90 -36.46 -24.24
N GLN A 193 -2.32 -36.89 -25.43
CA GLN A 193 -2.69 -36.07 -26.59
C GLN A 193 -3.94 -35.24 -26.24
N VAL A 194 -3.86 -33.90 -26.31
CA VAL A 194 -4.28 -33.03 -27.44
C VAL A 194 -5.72 -33.20 -27.90
N VAL A 195 -6.56 -32.20 -27.58
CA VAL A 195 -7.56 -31.66 -28.52
C VAL A 195 -7.39 -30.14 -28.56
N ARG A 196 -6.73 -29.65 -29.62
CA ARG A 196 -6.54 -28.23 -29.93
C ARG A 196 -7.75 -27.74 -30.74
N LYS A 197 -8.51 -26.77 -30.23
CA LYS A 197 -9.37 -25.93 -31.08
C LYS A 197 -8.50 -24.87 -31.75
N ARG A 198 -8.34 -24.98 -33.08
CA ARG A 198 -7.68 -24.01 -33.95
C ARG A 198 -8.59 -22.79 -34.14
N PHE A 199 -8.06 -21.59 -33.93
CA PHE A 199 -8.59 -20.37 -34.54
C PHE A 199 -7.58 -19.86 -35.58
N PRO A 200 -8.03 -19.25 -36.69
CA PRO A 200 -7.23 -19.11 -37.91
C PRO A 200 -6.17 -18.01 -37.79
N LEU A 201 -4.95 -18.34 -38.22
CA LEU A 201 -3.90 -17.38 -38.56
C LEU A 201 -4.27 -16.68 -39.87
N THR A 202 -4.63 -15.41 -39.82
CA THR A 202 -4.58 -14.54 -40.99
C THR A 202 -3.13 -14.28 -41.38
N LYS A 203 -2.65 -15.01 -42.38
CA LYS A 203 -1.47 -14.68 -43.19
C LYS A 203 -1.69 -13.32 -43.84
N ARG A 204 -0.78 -12.37 -43.64
CA ARG A 204 -0.57 -11.24 -44.55
C ARG A 204 0.81 -11.42 -45.18
N GLN A 205 0.83 -11.92 -46.42
CA GLN A 205 2.00 -11.93 -47.29
C GLN A 205 1.71 -11.00 -48.48
N GLY A 206 2.72 -10.20 -48.84
CA GLY A 206 2.86 -9.54 -50.15
C GLY A 206 2.95 -8.01 -50.09
N PRO A 207 3.82 -7.35 -50.90
CA PRO A 207 5.08 -7.81 -51.50
C PRO A 207 6.28 -6.89 -51.18
N VAL A 208 7.47 -7.41 -51.48
CA VAL A 208 8.73 -6.67 -51.55
C VAL A 208 8.62 -5.56 -52.60
N SER A 209 8.97 -4.33 -52.23
CA SER A 209 9.31 -3.26 -53.16
C SER A 209 10.36 -2.36 -52.52
N SER A 210 11.55 -2.37 -53.12
CA SER A 210 12.55 -1.30 -53.02
C SER A 210 12.78 -0.76 -54.43
N PRO A 211 13.33 0.44 -54.65
CA PRO A 211 13.44 1.60 -53.76
C PRO A 211 12.88 2.86 -54.46
N ASN A 212 11.88 3.53 -53.89
CA ASN A 212 11.58 4.91 -54.25
C ASN A 212 12.06 5.83 -53.13
N LYS A 213 12.85 6.83 -53.52
CA LYS A 213 13.52 7.84 -52.69
C LYS A 213 12.63 8.29 -51.52
N PRO A 214 13.14 8.28 -50.27
CA PRO A 214 12.42 8.94 -49.19
C PRO A 214 12.51 10.45 -49.37
N ASP A 215 11.36 11.08 -49.55
CA ASP A 215 11.20 12.51 -49.37
C ASP A 215 11.63 12.90 -47.95
N ALA A 216 12.43 13.97 -47.89
CA ALA A 216 13.17 14.40 -46.72
C ALA A 216 12.25 14.94 -45.61
N ILE A 217 11.91 14.08 -44.66
CA ILE A 217 11.71 14.47 -43.26
C ILE A 217 12.78 13.69 -42.49
N ASN A 218 13.73 14.40 -41.86
CA ASN A 218 14.80 13.79 -41.07
C ASN A 218 14.24 12.97 -39.90
N ASP A 219 13.90 11.71 -40.16
CA ASP A 219 13.42 10.73 -39.19
C ASP A 219 14.61 10.22 -38.36
N THR A 220 15.19 11.12 -37.56
CA THR A 220 16.26 10.76 -36.63
C THR A 220 15.63 9.94 -35.50
N VAL A 221 15.95 8.65 -35.44
CA VAL A 221 15.51 7.76 -34.36
C VAL A 221 15.80 8.43 -33.01
N PRO A 222 14.77 8.66 -32.16
CA PRO A 222 14.95 9.31 -30.87
C PRO A 222 16.07 8.67 -30.06
N ALA A 223 16.88 9.50 -29.38
CA ALA A 223 18.09 9.06 -28.70
C ALA A 223 17.87 7.89 -27.72
N TYR A 224 16.71 7.83 -27.06
CA TYR A 224 16.35 6.79 -26.09
C TYR A 224 15.92 5.45 -26.72
N LEU A 225 15.72 5.39 -28.04
CA LEU A 225 15.46 4.14 -28.79
C LEU A 225 16.74 3.57 -29.42
N GLN A 226 17.83 4.32 -29.42
CA GLN A 226 19.13 3.85 -29.90
C GLN A 226 19.78 2.91 -28.89
N ASP A 227 20.68 2.02 -29.34
CA ASP A 227 21.49 1.20 -28.43
C ASP A 227 22.50 2.07 -27.67
N ARG A 228 22.10 2.48 -26.46
CA ARG A 228 22.86 3.40 -25.60
C ARG A 228 24.24 2.89 -25.18
N ARG A 229 24.54 1.59 -25.35
CA ARG A 229 25.88 1.01 -25.13
C ARG A 229 26.86 1.40 -26.23
N ALA A 230 26.37 1.43 -27.46
CA ALA A 230 27.18 1.63 -28.67
C ALA A 230 27.19 3.08 -29.15
N VAL A 231 26.39 3.96 -28.55
CA VAL A 231 26.37 5.39 -28.88
C VAL A 231 27.74 6.01 -28.65
N LEU A 232 28.24 6.72 -29.66
CA LEU A 232 29.50 7.46 -29.57
C LEU A 232 29.37 8.62 -28.57
N ARG A 233 30.27 8.66 -27.58
CA ARG A 233 30.30 9.70 -26.55
C ARG A 233 31.61 10.48 -26.60
N LYS A 234 31.54 11.76 -26.24
CA LYS A 234 32.74 12.61 -26.10
C LYS A 234 33.68 12.01 -25.04
N ARG A 235 34.99 11.99 -25.30
CA ARG A 235 36.00 11.53 -24.32
C ARG A 235 35.89 12.31 -23.01
N SER A 236 35.98 11.61 -21.89
CA SER A 236 35.97 12.19 -20.55
C SER A 236 37.14 11.64 -19.73
N LYS A 237 37.64 12.44 -18.80
CA LYS A 237 38.66 12.05 -17.81
C LYS A 237 38.03 11.59 -16.49
N LEU A 238 36.72 11.73 -16.34
CA LEU A 238 36.00 11.31 -15.14
C LEU A 238 35.85 9.79 -15.09
N PRO A 239 35.75 9.21 -13.89
CA PRO A 239 35.63 7.78 -13.73
C PRO A 239 34.36 7.23 -14.40
N ARG A 240 34.43 5.95 -14.76
CA ARG A 240 33.26 5.21 -15.22
C ARG A 240 32.27 4.98 -14.09
N PHE A 241 31.00 4.79 -14.45
CA PHE A 241 29.95 4.57 -13.46
C PHE A 241 30.15 3.30 -12.64
N SER A 242 30.75 2.25 -13.22
CA SER A 242 31.11 1.02 -12.49
C SER A 242 32.02 1.28 -11.28
N ILE A 243 32.99 2.19 -11.41
CA ILE A 243 33.91 2.58 -10.33
C ILE A 243 33.13 3.30 -9.23
N ILE A 244 32.32 4.29 -9.61
CA ILE A 244 31.46 5.03 -8.67
C ILE A 244 30.47 4.10 -7.94
N ALA A 245 29.88 3.15 -8.67
CA ALA A 245 28.97 2.17 -8.11
C ALA A 245 29.67 1.21 -7.13
N ALA A 246 30.92 0.82 -7.39
CA ALA A 246 31.69 -0.01 -6.48
C ALA A 246 31.97 0.73 -5.16
N ASP A 247 32.39 1.99 -5.24
CA ASP A 247 32.60 2.84 -4.05
C ASP A 247 31.31 3.07 -3.27
N TYR A 248 30.21 3.32 -3.98
CA TYR A 248 28.87 3.42 -3.39
C TYR A 248 28.49 2.17 -2.60
N LEU A 249 28.65 0.99 -3.19
CA LEU A 249 28.30 -0.29 -2.56
C LEU A 249 29.22 -0.59 -1.37
N LYS A 250 30.52 -0.27 -1.48
CA LYS A 250 31.49 -0.40 -0.38
C LYS A 250 31.11 0.49 0.80
N LEU A 251 30.81 1.77 0.54
CA LEU A 251 30.36 2.70 1.58
C LEU A 251 29.05 2.23 2.21
N ARG A 252 28.08 1.76 1.41
CA ARG A 252 26.80 1.24 1.91
C ARG A 252 26.98 0.01 2.81
N ALA A 253 27.89 -0.88 2.46
CA ALA A 253 28.24 -2.04 3.28
C ALA A 253 28.91 -1.65 4.61
N MET A 254 29.77 -0.62 4.59
CA MET A 254 30.44 -0.10 5.80
C MET A 254 29.48 0.61 6.75
N VAL A 255 28.52 1.38 6.24
CA VAL A 255 27.58 2.16 7.07
C VAL A 255 26.50 1.27 7.70
N THR A 256 26.09 0.18 7.05
CA THR A 256 25.07 -0.73 7.56
C THR A 256 25.58 -2.18 7.60
N PRO A 257 26.55 -2.49 8.48
CA PRO A 257 27.03 -3.86 8.66
C PRO A 257 25.87 -4.73 9.15
N GLY A 258 25.57 -5.80 8.41
CA GLY A 258 24.42 -6.69 8.67
C GLY A 258 23.27 -6.60 7.67
N ASN A 259 23.19 -5.55 6.85
CA ASN A 259 22.18 -5.45 5.78
C ASN A 259 22.73 -5.86 4.40
N MET A 260 23.41 -7.01 4.35
CA MET A 260 24.03 -7.50 3.11
C MET A 260 23.02 -7.74 1.99
N LYS A 261 21.79 -8.12 2.33
CA LYS A 261 20.71 -8.33 1.35
C LYS A 261 20.35 -7.06 0.58
N ASP A 262 20.34 -5.92 1.26
CA ASP A 262 20.07 -4.62 0.64
C ASP A 262 21.23 -4.18 -0.27
N VAL A 263 22.48 -4.40 0.16
CA VAL A 263 23.67 -4.15 -0.66
C VAL A 263 23.67 -5.04 -1.90
N GLN A 264 23.40 -6.34 -1.76
CA GLN A 264 23.26 -7.27 -2.88
C GLN A 264 22.12 -6.85 -3.82
N SER A 265 20.98 -6.43 -3.28
CA SER A 265 19.85 -5.94 -4.07
C SER A 265 20.20 -4.69 -4.87
N ALA A 266 20.94 -3.74 -4.27
CA ALA A 266 21.41 -2.54 -4.96
C ALA A 266 22.44 -2.90 -6.04
N SER A 267 23.39 -3.79 -5.72
CA SER A 267 24.40 -4.29 -6.65
C SER A 267 23.78 -4.94 -7.88
N SER A 268 22.84 -5.89 -7.70
CA SER A 268 22.15 -6.54 -8.82
C SER A 268 21.31 -5.58 -9.67
N ARG A 269 20.79 -4.49 -9.09
CA ARG A 269 20.01 -3.50 -9.85
C ARG A 269 20.90 -2.58 -10.67
N ILE A 270 22.05 -2.20 -10.12
CA ILE A 270 23.05 -1.38 -10.82
C ILE A 270 23.73 -2.20 -11.92
N SER A 271 24.04 -3.48 -11.68
CA SER A 271 24.61 -4.34 -12.72
C SER A 271 23.68 -4.47 -13.94
N VAL A 272 22.37 -4.61 -13.73
CA VAL A 272 21.39 -4.62 -14.82
C VAL A 272 21.42 -3.32 -15.62
N PHE A 273 21.60 -2.16 -14.98
CA PHE A 273 21.76 -0.90 -15.70
C PHE A 273 23.04 -0.87 -16.55
N LEU A 274 24.17 -1.28 -15.97
CA LEU A 274 25.46 -1.35 -16.67
C LEU A 274 25.42 -2.31 -17.86
N ASP A 275 24.75 -3.46 -17.71
CA ASP A 275 24.59 -4.44 -18.79
C ASP A 275 23.73 -3.92 -19.94
N LEU A 276 22.66 -3.18 -19.63
CA LEU A 276 21.69 -2.71 -20.63
C LEU A 276 22.12 -1.42 -21.33
N ILE A 277 22.66 -0.46 -20.58
CA ILE A 277 23.01 0.89 -21.05
C ILE A 277 24.50 1.03 -21.32
N GLY A 278 25.33 0.25 -20.65
CA GLY A 278 26.79 0.29 -20.79
C GLY A 278 27.45 1.11 -19.70
N ASP A 279 28.74 0.86 -19.52
CA ASP A 279 29.56 1.53 -18.52
C ASP A 279 30.30 2.72 -19.15
N HIS A 280 29.69 3.90 -19.01
CA HIS A 280 30.22 5.16 -19.52
C HIS A 280 30.83 6.01 -18.40
N PRO A 281 31.70 6.98 -18.72
CA PRO A 281 32.08 8.04 -17.79
C PRO A 281 30.85 8.76 -17.23
N VAL A 282 30.86 9.08 -15.94
CA VAL A 282 29.67 9.58 -15.22
C VAL A 282 29.09 10.89 -15.78
N ASP A 283 29.92 11.76 -16.33
CA ASP A 283 29.51 13.01 -16.96
C ASP A 283 29.09 12.87 -18.42
N ARG A 284 29.04 11.63 -18.93
CA ARG A 284 28.61 11.33 -20.30
C ARG A 284 27.26 10.66 -20.38
N TYR A 285 26.61 10.39 -19.24
CA TYR A 285 25.23 9.95 -19.23
C TYR A 285 24.27 11.09 -19.57
N GLU A 286 23.19 10.75 -20.26
CA GLU A 286 22.14 11.66 -20.70
C GLU A 286 20.78 11.18 -20.19
N ALA A 287 19.79 12.08 -20.12
CA ALA A 287 18.41 11.71 -19.80
C ALA A 287 17.86 10.58 -20.69
N ALA A 288 18.31 10.51 -21.95
CA ALA A 288 17.96 9.45 -22.89
C ALA A 288 18.40 8.06 -22.41
N ASP A 289 19.52 7.94 -21.68
CA ASP A 289 20.00 6.67 -21.13
C ASP A 289 19.05 6.13 -20.07
N LEU A 290 18.58 7.01 -19.17
CA LEU A 290 17.65 6.62 -18.12
C LEU A 290 16.27 6.26 -18.69
N GLN A 291 15.83 6.99 -19.72
CA GLN A 291 14.59 6.66 -20.43
C GLN A 291 14.70 5.32 -21.17
N ALA A 292 15.80 5.09 -21.91
CA ALA A 292 16.07 3.83 -22.60
C ALA A 292 16.08 2.64 -21.62
N PHE A 293 16.71 2.82 -20.46
CA PHE A 293 16.74 1.82 -19.40
C PHE A 293 15.33 1.43 -18.96
N ILE A 294 14.46 2.42 -18.72
CA ILE A 294 13.08 2.18 -18.30
C ILE A 294 12.28 1.44 -19.39
N LEU A 295 12.50 1.77 -20.66
CA LEU A 295 11.86 1.06 -21.77
C LEU A 295 12.31 -0.40 -21.85
N LEU A 296 13.60 -0.68 -21.69
CA LEU A 296 14.12 -2.06 -21.64
C LEU A 296 13.59 -2.83 -20.43
N MET A 297 13.41 -2.16 -19.28
CA MET A 297 12.86 -2.77 -18.08
C MET A 297 11.40 -3.23 -18.23
N ALA A 298 10.68 -2.80 -19.27
CA ALA A 298 9.36 -3.32 -19.60
C ALA A 298 9.38 -4.82 -19.89
N ASP A 299 10.49 -5.31 -20.47
CA ASP A 299 10.69 -6.72 -20.80
C ASP A 299 11.44 -7.49 -19.70
N TRP A 300 11.71 -6.85 -18.56
CA TRP A 300 12.43 -7.48 -17.46
C TRP A 300 11.47 -8.38 -16.64
N PRO A 301 11.73 -9.69 -16.53
CA PRO A 301 10.76 -10.63 -15.98
C PRO A 301 10.54 -10.40 -14.48
N ALA A 302 9.30 -10.45 -14.00
CA ALA A 302 8.96 -10.32 -12.58
C ALA A 302 9.50 -11.49 -11.73
N ARG A 303 9.59 -12.69 -12.32
CA ARG A 303 10.05 -13.92 -11.64
C ARG A 303 11.57 -13.94 -11.55
N ALA A 304 12.09 -14.05 -10.33
CA ALA A 304 13.54 -14.05 -10.09
C ALA A 304 14.26 -15.27 -10.69
N SER A 305 13.59 -16.42 -10.82
CA SER A 305 14.16 -17.63 -11.43
C SER A 305 14.56 -17.43 -12.89
N LEU A 306 13.83 -16.57 -13.63
CA LEU A 306 14.12 -16.24 -15.02
C LEU A 306 15.30 -15.27 -15.19
N ARG A 307 15.81 -14.70 -14.09
CA ARG A 307 16.93 -13.72 -14.09
C ARG A 307 18.28 -14.34 -13.76
N LYS A 308 18.34 -15.63 -13.47
CA LYS A 308 19.53 -16.27 -12.88
C LYS A 308 20.61 -16.65 -13.91
N ARG A 309 20.31 -16.56 -15.22
CA ARG A 309 21.20 -17.02 -16.29
C ARG A 309 21.46 -15.90 -17.27
N GLY A 310 22.72 -15.74 -17.65
CA GLY A 310 23.12 -14.84 -18.72
C GLY A 310 23.20 -13.36 -18.32
N SER A 311 23.52 -12.54 -19.31
CA SER A 311 23.50 -11.08 -19.19
C SER A 311 22.07 -10.54 -19.12
N ALA A 312 21.89 -9.29 -18.66
CA ALA A 312 20.56 -8.70 -18.63
C ALA A 312 19.86 -8.65 -20.01
N ARG A 313 20.62 -8.56 -21.11
CA ARG A 313 20.07 -8.61 -22.47
C ARG A 313 19.55 -9.99 -22.84
N GLU A 314 20.34 -11.03 -22.56
CA GLU A 314 19.93 -12.41 -22.82
C GLU A 314 18.65 -12.76 -22.06
N VAL A 315 18.53 -12.29 -20.81
CA VAL A 315 17.30 -12.44 -20.02
C VAL A 315 16.12 -11.74 -20.69
N ILE A 316 16.29 -10.51 -21.18
CA ILE A 316 15.23 -9.77 -21.87
C ILE A 316 14.83 -10.46 -23.18
N ASP A 317 15.80 -10.86 -23.99
CA ASP A 317 15.55 -11.49 -25.29
C ASP A 317 14.83 -12.83 -25.11
N GLU A 318 15.24 -13.63 -24.11
CA GLU A 318 14.55 -14.86 -23.76
C GLU A 318 13.14 -14.59 -23.20
N ALA A 319 12.98 -13.57 -22.35
CA ALA A 319 11.68 -13.19 -21.79
C ALA A 319 10.70 -12.69 -22.87
N ARG A 320 11.19 -12.05 -23.94
CA ARG A 320 10.39 -11.70 -25.12
C ARG A 320 9.98 -12.93 -25.91
N ARG A 321 10.89 -13.90 -26.10
CA ARG A 321 10.62 -15.15 -26.83
C ARG A 321 9.60 -16.03 -26.12
N LEU A 322 9.75 -16.24 -24.82
CA LEU A 322 8.91 -17.15 -24.04
C LEU A 322 7.61 -16.51 -23.55
N GLY A 323 7.54 -15.18 -23.57
CA GLY A 323 6.53 -14.42 -22.83
C GLY A 323 6.82 -14.42 -21.33
N HIS A 324 6.52 -13.30 -20.68
CA HIS A 324 6.79 -13.14 -19.25
C HIS A 324 5.75 -12.25 -18.59
N GLN A 325 5.68 -12.35 -17.26
CA GLN A 325 4.96 -11.37 -16.46
C GLN A 325 5.87 -10.15 -16.25
N PRO A 326 5.44 -8.94 -16.65
CA PRO A 326 6.25 -7.74 -16.53
C PRO A 326 6.44 -7.36 -15.06
N LEU A 327 7.56 -6.70 -14.77
CA LEU A 327 7.81 -6.17 -13.44
C LEU A 327 6.83 -5.04 -13.10
N ALA A 328 6.51 -4.87 -11.80
CA ALA A 328 5.68 -3.76 -11.36
C ALA A 328 6.36 -2.41 -11.60
N GLU A 329 5.59 -1.40 -12.03
CA GLU A 329 6.10 -0.04 -12.28
C GLU A 329 6.84 0.51 -11.04
N LYS A 330 6.25 0.32 -9.86
CA LYS A 330 6.84 0.73 -8.58
C LYS A 330 8.20 0.06 -8.32
N SER A 331 8.37 -1.20 -8.73
CA SER A 331 9.65 -1.90 -8.57
C SER A 331 10.73 -1.36 -9.52
N VAL A 332 10.36 -0.97 -10.74
CA VAL A 332 11.28 -0.29 -11.67
C VAL A 332 11.66 1.09 -11.12
N LYS A 333 10.67 1.89 -10.72
CA LYS A 333 10.85 3.26 -10.22
C LYS A 333 11.61 3.34 -8.90
N ASP A 334 11.09 2.71 -7.84
CA ASP A 334 11.61 2.82 -6.49
C ASP A 334 12.77 1.83 -6.23
N GLY A 335 12.92 0.82 -7.08
CA GLY A 335 13.98 -0.17 -6.98
C GLY A 335 15.15 0.14 -7.90
N TYR A 336 14.98 -0.08 -9.20
CA TYR A 336 16.06 -0.02 -10.19
C TYR A 336 16.53 1.41 -10.46
N VAL A 337 15.61 2.29 -10.86
CA VAL A 337 15.93 3.70 -11.18
C VAL A 337 16.48 4.43 -9.94
N ALA A 338 15.87 4.20 -8.77
CA ALA A 338 16.35 4.79 -7.53
C ALA A 338 17.77 4.35 -7.15
N ALA A 339 18.12 3.06 -7.34
CA ALA A 339 19.46 2.56 -7.06
C ALA A 339 20.52 3.21 -7.96
N VAL A 340 20.23 3.33 -9.26
CA VAL A 340 21.13 3.99 -10.23
C VAL A 340 21.34 5.46 -9.87
N ARG A 341 20.25 6.21 -9.62
CA ARG A 341 20.34 7.62 -9.21
C ARG A 341 21.12 7.80 -7.91
N ALA A 342 20.91 6.92 -6.93
CA ALA A 342 21.62 7.00 -5.65
C ALA A 342 23.13 6.76 -5.82
N ALA A 343 23.52 5.74 -6.60
CA ALA A 343 24.92 5.47 -6.89
C ALA A 343 25.59 6.61 -7.70
N MET A 344 24.88 7.18 -8.67
CA MET A 344 25.40 8.33 -9.42
C MET A 344 25.63 9.52 -8.48
N ARG A 345 24.68 9.82 -7.59
CA ARG A 345 24.83 10.95 -6.65
C ARG A 345 25.95 10.76 -5.64
N SER A 346 26.26 9.54 -5.20
CA SER A 346 27.30 9.34 -4.18
C SER A 346 28.70 9.70 -4.65
N GLY A 347 28.96 9.64 -5.95
CA GLY A 347 30.26 10.03 -6.52
C GLY A 347 30.47 11.53 -6.69
N MET A 348 29.41 12.35 -6.59
CA MET A 348 29.48 13.78 -6.92
C MET A 348 30.45 14.53 -6.02
N THR A 349 30.47 14.24 -4.72
CA THR A 349 31.36 14.91 -3.76
C THR A 349 32.82 14.57 -4.00
N SER A 350 33.12 13.30 -4.31
CA SER A 350 34.51 12.83 -4.48
C SER A 350 35.11 13.17 -5.83
N HIS A 351 34.28 13.32 -6.88
CA HIS A 351 34.74 13.50 -8.26
C HIS A 351 34.25 14.81 -8.91
N SER A 352 33.58 15.67 -8.14
CA SER A 352 33.20 17.03 -8.53
C SER A 352 32.47 17.12 -9.88
N TYR A 353 31.50 16.23 -10.12
CA TYR A 353 30.65 16.26 -11.31
C TYR A 353 29.18 16.51 -10.96
N ARG A 354 28.40 16.96 -11.94
CA ARG A 354 26.95 17.18 -11.80
C ARG A 354 26.18 15.89 -12.05
N ASP A 355 25.15 15.61 -11.26
CA ASP A 355 24.23 14.48 -11.48
C ASP A 355 23.62 14.56 -12.90
N PRO A 356 23.92 13.61 -13.81
CA PRO A 356 23.36 13.60 -15.16
C PRO A 356 21.85 13.34 -15.18
N PHE A 357 21.28 12.87 -14.06
CA PHE A 357 19.86 12.58 -13.90
C PHE A 357 19.13 13.55 -12.96
N HIS A 358 19.75 14.67 -12.63
CA HIS A 358 19.12 15.74 -11.85
C HIS A 358 17.87 16.27 -12.57
N ASP A 359 16.73 16.30 -11.89
CA ASP A 359 15.42 16.74 -12.42
C ASP A 359 14.96 16.10 -13.73
N VAL A 360 15.51 14.93 -14.09
CA VAL A 360 15.07 14.22 -15.30
C VAL A 360 13.69 13.62 -15.08
N SER A 361 12.70 14.12 -15.84
CA SER A 361 11.37 13.55 -15.95
C SER A 361 11.38 12.38 -16.93
N VAL A 362 11.08 11.18 -16.43
CA VAL A 362 11.02 9.93 -17.21
C VAL A 362 9.58 9.44 -17.32
N ARG A 363 9.27 8.75 -18.43
CA ARG A 363 7.95 8.15 -18.68
C ARG A 363 8.04 6.63 -18.55
N TYR A 364 7.11 6.05 -17.82
CA TYR A 364 7.03 4.60 -17.61
C TYR A 364 6.03 3.99 -18.61
N PRO A 365 6.40 2.89 -19.30
CA PRO A 365 5.50 2.16 -20.19
C PRO A 365 4.29 1.60 -19.45
N SER A 366 3.12 1.63 -20.11
CA SER A 366 1.90 0.99 -19.62
C SER A 366 1.96 -0.54 -19.65
N SER A 367 2.96 -1.12 -20.30
CA SER A 367 3.23 -2.57 -20.30
C SER A 367 3.80 -3.06 -18.96
N LEU A 368 4.31 -2.17 -18.10
CA LEU A 368 4.69 -2.52 -16.74
C LEU A 368 3.45 -2.90 -15.92
N ALA A 369 3.61 -3.85 -15.00
CA ALA A 369 2.49 -4.26 -14.17
C ALA A 369 2.07 -3.11 -13.23
N PRO A 370 0.76 -2.81 -13.11
CA PRO A 370 0.28 -1.80 -12.18
C PRO A 370 0.56 -2.21 -10.74
N SER A 371 0.71 -1.22 -9.85
CA SER A 371 0.84 -1.51 -8.43
C SER A 371 -0.44 -2.17 -7.91
N ARG A 372 -0.32 -3.37 -7.35
CA ARG A 372 -1.45 -4.09 -6.76
C ARG A 372 -1.96 -3.30 -5.56
N GLN A 373 -3.23 -2.88 -5.62
CA GLN A 373 -3.90 -2.31 -4.46
C GLN A 373 -4.11 -3.43 -3.43
N THR A 374 -3.65 -3.20 -2.21
CA THR A 374 -3.92 -4.07 -1.07
C THR A 374 -5.28 -3.70 -0.50
N VAL A 375 -6.24 -4.62 -0.59
CA VAL A 375 -7.56 -4.49 0.01
C VAL A 375 -7.51 -5.11 1.40
N SER A 376 -8.11 -4.44 2.40
CA SER A 376 -8.24 -4.98 3.75
C SER A 376 -9.08 -6.25 3.75
N LEU A 377 -8.76 -7.18 4.66
CA LEU A 377 -9.57 -8.37 4.88
C LEU A 377 -10.93 -7.97 5.45
N ASN A 378 -11.99 -8.61 4.97
CA ASN A 378 -13.31 -8.46 5.57
C ASN A 378 -13.44 -9.33 6.84
N ALA A 379 -14.50 -9.12 7.63
CA ALA A 379 -14.73 -9.82 8.88
C ALA A 379 -14.69 -11.36 8.72
N LYS A 380 -15.36 -11.91 7.71
CA LYS A 380 -15.39 -13.36 7.45
C LYS A 380 -13.99 -13.92 7.15
N GLN A 381 -13.18 -13.18 6.41
CA GLN A 381 -11.80 -13.55 6.12
C GLN A 381 -10.92 -13.48 7.36
N LEU A 382 -11.10 -12.46 8.21
CA LEU A 382 -10.39 -12.34 9.49
C LEU A 382 -10.75 -13.49 10.44
N THR A 383 -12.04 -13.80 10.60
CA THR A 383 -12.52 -14.96 11.36
C THR A 383 -11.87 -16.25 10.87
N THR A 384 -11.81 -16.45 9.55
CA THR A 384 -11.18 -17.63 8.96
C THR A 384 -9.68 -17.67 9.23
N LEU A 385 -8.99 -16.54 9.09
CA LEU A 385 -7.56 -16.41 9.36
C LEU A 385 -7.23 -16.76 10.82
N PHE A 386 -7.97 -16.18 11.76
CA PHE A 386 -7.78 -16.43 13.19
C PHE A 386 -8.06 -17.89 13.53
N ARG A 387 -9.12 -18.49 12.97
CA ARG A 387 -9.40 -19.91 13.15
C ARG A 387 -8.26 -20.80 12.63
N ILE A 388 -7.74 -20.53 11.44
CA ILE A 388 -6.62 -21.30 10.89
C ILE A 388 -5.39 -21.20 11.81
N GLY A 389 -5.09 -19.99 12.30
CA GLY A 389 -3.98 -19.77 13.24
C GLY A 389 -4.18 -20.49 14.57
N THR A 390 -5.41 -20.46 15.13
CA THR A 390 -5.70 -21.21 16.35
C THR A 390 -5.70 -22.71 16.13
N ASP A 391 -6.13 -23.20 14.97
CA ASP A 391 -6.25 -24.63 14.70
C ASP A 391 -4.87 -25.27 14.43
N SER A 392 -3.90 -24.50 13.89
CA SER A 392 -2.57 -25.00 13.51
C SER A 392 -1.74 -25.57 14.66
N GLY A 393 -2.04 -25.18 15.91
CA GLY A 393 -1.29 -25.67 17.08
C GLY A 393 -0.09 -24.81 17.45
N HIS A 394 0.24 -23.78 16.66
CA HIS A 394 1.39 -22.93 16.95
C HIS A 394 0.95 -21.57 17.48
N LEU A 395 1.54 -21.15 18.61
CA LEU A 395 1.19 -19.91 19.29
C LEU A 395 1.47 -18.67 18.44
N ASP A 396 2.56 -18.67 17.67
CA ASP A 396 2.92 -17.62 16.72
C ASP A 396 1.84 -17.43 15.64
N ALA A 397 1.33 -18.51 15.07
CA ALA A 397 0.29 -18.52 14.06
C ALA A 397 -1.05 -18.01 14.61
N ALA A 398 -1.36 -18.29 15.88
CA ALA A 398 -2.55 -17.79 16.55
C ALA A 398 -2.42 -16.30 16.93
N MET A 399 -1.29 -15.91 17.53
CA MET A 399 -1.14 -14.60 18.19
C MET A 399 -0.63 -13.50 17.26
N LEU A 400 0.30 -13.78 16.33
CA LEU A 400 0.86 -12.74 15.48
C LEU A 400 -0.17 -12.04 14.58
N PRO A 401 -1.11 -12.75 13.92
CA PRO A 401 -2.17 -12.10 13.15
C PRO A 401 -3.05 -11.22 14.02
N LEU A 402 -3.33 -11.66 15.25
CA LEU A 402 -4.20 -10.97 16.19
C LEU A 402 -3.55 -9.71 16.75
N LEU A 403 -2.29 -9.81 17.17
CA LEU A 403 -1.46 -8.67 17.55
C LEU A 403 -1.35 -7.67 16.40
N ALA A 404 -1.06 -8.12 15.18
CA ALA A 404 -0.97 -7.24 14.02
C ALA A 404 -2.30 -6.53 13.72
N HIS A 405 -3.43 -7.24 13.86
CA HIS A 405 -4.76 -6.69 13.62
C HIS A 405 -5.14 -5.61 14.66
N LEU A 406 -4.96 -5.90 15.95
CA LEU A 406 -5.39 -5.02 17.03
C LEU A 406 -4.43 -3.85 17.29
N THR A 407 -3.14 -4.01 16.97
CA THR A 407 -2.13 -2.97 17.23
C THR A 407 -1.71 -2.20 15.98
N GLY A 408 -2.02 -2.71 14.79
CA GLY A 408 -1.57 -2.16 13.50
C GLY A 408 -0.05 -2.22 13.31
N ARG A 409 0.67 -2.97 14.14
CA ARG A 409 2.13 -3.04 14.12
C ARG A 409 2.63 -3.97 13.02
N ARG A 410 3.81 -3.65 12.50
CA ARG A 410 4.47 -4.48 11.48
C ARG A 410 4.93 -5.79 12.09
N LEU A 411 4.81 -6.88 11.35
CA LEU A 411 5.30 -8.20 11.76
C LEU A 411 6.76 -8.15 12.24
N SER A 412 7.62 -7.43 11.52
CA SER A 412 9.04 -7.26 11.90
C SER A 412 9.29 -6.52 13.22
N ALA A 413 8.27 -5.94 13.84
CA ALA A 413 8.36 -5.36 15.18
C ALA A 413 7.78 -6.33 16.23
N LEU A 414 6.78 -7.12 15.86
CA LEU A 414 6.11 -8.07 16.75
C LEU A 414 6.96 -9.32 17.03
N ILE A 415 7.69 -9.83 16.03
CA ILE A 415 8.54 -11.03 16.20
C ILE A 415 9.76 -10.81 17.11
N TYR A 416 10.10 -9.56 17.42
CA TYR A 416 11.21 -9.24 18.33
C TYR A 416 10.75 -8.86 19.74
N LEU A 417 9.46 -9.02 20.04
CA LEU A 417 8.95 -8.76 21.38
C LEU A 417 9.46 -9.81 22.35
N ARG A 418 9.82 -9.34 23.54
CA ARG A 418 10.17 -10.16 24.70
C ARG A 418 9.20 -9.84 25.84
N GLY A 419 9.15 -10.72 26.84
CA GLY A 419 8.32 -10.50 28.02
C GLY A 419 8.60 -9.18 28.73
N ILE A 420 9.88 -8.83 28.88
CA ILE A 420 10.32 -7.56 29.49
C ILE A 420 9.92 -6.31 28.71
N ASP A 421 9.53 -6.45 27.44
CA ASP A 421 9.07 -5.30 26.67
C ASP A 421 7.60 -4.96 26.99
N ILE A 422 6.88 -5.82 27.74
CA ILE A 422 5.50 -5.57 28.21
C ILE A 422 5.55 -4.95 29.60
N VAL A 423 4.88 -3.81 29.74
CA VAL A 423 4.89 -3.01 30.96
C VAL A 423 3.47 -2.52 31.25
N GLU A 424 3.04 -2.63 32.50
CA GLU A 424 1.85 -1.93 32.98
C GLU A 424 2.19 -0.46 33.19
N LYS A 425 1.51 0.42 32.45
CA LYS A 425 1.81 1.87 32.48
C LYS A 425 0.85 2.65 33.37
N PHE A 426 -0.39 2.22 33.42
CA PHE A 426 -1.43 2.68 34.32
C PHE A 426 -2.20 1.46 34.82
N ASP A 427 -3.01 1.63 35.85
CA ASP A 427 -3.84 0.56 36.41
C ASP A 427 -4.60 -0.18 35.30
N ASN A 428 -4.27 -1.46 35.11
CA ASN A 428 -4.82 -2.35 34.10
C ASN A 428 -4.63 -1.87 32.63
N VAL A 429 -3.65 -1.00 32.37
CA VAL A 429 -3.28 -0.53 31.03
C VAL A 429 -1.89 -1.01 30.67
N TRP A 430 -1.86 -2.05 29.85
CA TRP A 430 -0.64 -2.69 29.39
C TRP A 430 -0.13 -2.07 28.10
N VAL A 431 1.17 -1.83 28.03
CA VAL A 431 1.84 -1.32 26.84
C VAL A 431 3.03 -2.20 26.48
N VAL A 432 3.37 -2.21 25.20
CA VAL A 432 4.64 -2.73 24.72
C VAL A 432 5.58 -1.56 24.48
N GLN A 433 6.80 -1.65 25.01
CA GLN A 433 7.89 -0.69 24.81
C GLN A 433 9.04 -1.37 24.04
N PRO A 434 9.02 -1.34 22.69
CA PRO A 434 10.01 -2.04 21.90
C PRO A 434 11.41 -1.45 22.09
N THR A 435 12.39 -2.31 22.33
CA THR A 435 13.80 -1.90 22.41
C THR A 435 14.48 -2.01 21.03
N SER A 436 15.42 -1.11 20.74
CA SER A 436 16.16 -1.14 19.47
C SER A 436 17.34 -2.12 19.48
N ILE A 437 17.72 -2.61 20.66
CA ILE A 437 18.86 -3.49 20.89
C ILE A 437 18.35 -4.64 21.73
N VAL A 438 18.52 -5.85 21.23
CA VAL A 438 18.16 -7.09 21.90
C VAL A 438 19.38 -8.00 21.92
N GLU A 439 19.48 -8.83 22.94
CA GLU A 439 20.53 -9.84 23.02
C GLU A 439 20.08 -11.08 22.25
N ILE A 440 20.88 -11.48 21.26
CA ILE A 440 20.66 -12.70 20.47
C ILE A 440 21.98 -13.47 20.48
N GLU A 441 21.98 -14.68 21.02
CA GLU A 441 23.16 -15.55 21.16
C GLU A 441 24.31 -14.87 21.92
N GLY A 442 24.02 -14.23 23.06
CA GLY A 442 25.03 -13.56 23.89
C GLY A 442 25.61 -12.28 23.28
N ARG A 443 25.03 -11.78 22.16
CA ARG A 443 25.49 -10.58 21.47
C ARG A 443 24.37 -9.56 21.37
N ALA A 444 24.67 -8.32 21.74
CA ALA A 444 23.78 -7.18 21.49
C ALA A 444 23.62 -6.98 19.98
N ARG A 445 22.41 -7.23 19.47
CA ARG A 445 22.04 -7.03 18.07
C ARG A 445 20.99 -5.94 17.97
N ARG A 446 21.16 -5.07 16.96
CA ARG A 446 20.15 -4.07 16.64
C ARG A 446 18.95 -4.74 15.97
N VAL A 447 17.75 -4.51 16.50
CA VAL A 447 16.52 -4.98 15.86
C VAL A 447 16.37 -4.30 14.50
N PRO A 448 16.10 -5.05 13.40
CA PRO A 448 15.98 -4.49 12.05
C PRO A 448 14.65 -3.75 11.85
N LEU A 449 14.43 -2.70 12.63
CA LEU A 449 13.23 -1.87 12.54
C LEU A 449 13.39 -0.84 11.41
N LYS A 450 12.43 -0.85 10.49
CA LYS A 450 12.42 0.02 9.31
C LYS A 450 12.42 1.51 9.63
N THR A 451 11.82 1.92 10.75
CA THR A 451 11.62 3.33 11.11
C THR A 451 11.72 3.53 12.61
N LYS A 452 12.22 4.68 13.07
CA LYS A 452 12.20 5.07 14.50
C LYS A 452 10.79 5.06 15.10
N ALA A 453 9.76 5.34 14.29
CA ALA A 453 8.35 5.23 14.71
C ALA A 453 7.94 3.81 15.14
N SER A 454 8.70 2.77 14.75
CA SER A 454 8.46 1.40 15.20
C SER A 454 8.92 1.16 16.64
N LEU A 455 9.71 2.07 17.22
CA LEU A 455 10.12 2.07 18.62
C LEU A 455 9.15 2.82 19.53
N SER A 456 8.11 3.46 18.98
CA SER A 456 7.07 4.05 19.83
C SER A 456 6.39 2.95 20.62
N PHE A 457 6.16 3.17 21.90
CA PHE A 457 5.30 2.25 22.66
C PHE A 457 3.89 2.17 22.04
N PHE A 458 3.20 1.07 22.29
CA PHE A 458 1.81 0.89 21.87
C PHE A 458 1.01 0.16 22.94
N VAL A 459 -0.27 0.46 23.01
CA VAL A 459 -1.19 -0.11 23.99
C VAL A 459 -1.63 -1.49 23.53
N LEU A 460 -1.67 -2.44 24.47
CA LEU A 460 -2.29 -3.74 24.29
C LEU A 460 -3.77 -3.63 24.65
N HIS A 461 -4.63 -4.14 23.77
CA HIS A 461 -6.06 -4.21 24.05
C HIS A 461 -6.31 -5.08 25.29
N GLU A 462 -7.29 -4.71 26.13
CA GLU A 462 -7.67 -5.45 27.36
C GLU A 462 -7.93 -6.94 27.07
N PHE A 463 -8.42 -7.23 25.87
CA PHE A 463 -8.54 -8.59 25.36
C PHE A 463 -7.28 -9.44 25.60
N PHE A 464 -6.07 -8.93 25.36
CA PHE A 464 -4.85 -9.71 25.60
C PHE A 464 -4.63 -10.08 27.07
N HIS A 465 -5.07 -9.23 27.99
CA HIS A 465 -5.05 -9.51 29.42
C HIS A 465 -6.07 -10.61 29.77
N ARG A 466 -7.31 -10.45 29.30
CA ARG A 466 -8.43 -11.37 29.55
C ARG A 466 -8.17 -12.82 29.13
N ILE A 467 -7.24 -13.03 28.21
CA ILE A 467 -6.93 -14.33 27.62
C ILE A 467 -5.65 -14.94 28.16
N GLY A 468 -5.06 -14.31 29.19
CA GLY A 468 -3.80 -14.76 29.79
C GLY A 468 -2.57 -14.56 28.91
N PHE A 469 -2.68 -13.86 27.76
CA PHE A 469 -1.51 -13.60 26.91
C PHE A 469 -0.50 -12.71 27.63
N ILE A 470 -0.97 -11.72 28.39
CA ILE A 470 -0.09 -10.81 29.13
C ILE A 470 0.66 -11.56 30.22
N ASP A 471 -0.04 -12.34 31.03
CA ASP A 471 0.56 -13.13 32.11
C ASP A 471 1.61 -14.11 31.57
N TRP A 472 1.24 -14.82 30.49
CA TRP A 472 2.15 -15.72 29.78
C TRP A 472 3.37 -14.96 29.21
N ALA A 473 3.16 -13.79 28.61
CA ALA A 473 4.25 -13.05 28.01
C ALA A 473 5.20 -12.50 29.08
N LEU A 474 4.69 -12.02 30.21
CA LEU A 474 5.49 -11.60 31.36
C LEU A 474 6.33 -12.75 31.93
N SER A 475 5.77 -13.98 31.98
CA SER A 475 6.49 -15.15 32.47
C SER A 475 7.71 -15.51 31.61
N ARG A 476 7.75 -15.09 30.34
CA ARG A 476 8.90 -15.26 29.44
C ARG A 476 10.07 -14.33 29.75
N SER A 477 9.85 -13.24 30.48
CA SER A 477 10.88 -12.26 30.87
C SER A 477 11.79 -11.88 29.69
N HIS A 478 13.07 -12.27 29.70
CA HIS A 478 14.05 -11.86 28.69
C HIS A 478 13.93 -12.65 27.37
N GLN A 479 13.12 -13.71 27.33
CA GLN A 479 12.94 -14.55 26.15
C GLN A 479 12.04 -13.86 25.12
N PHE A 480 12.29 -14.17 23.84
CA PHE A 480 11.39 -13.77 22.75
C PHE A 480 10.04 -14.47 22.89
N LEU A 481 8.96 -13.72 22.63
CA LEU A 481 7.60 -14.26 22.65
C LEU A 481 7.35 -15.19 21.46
N PHE A 482 8.04 -14.98 20.34
CA PHE A 482 7.89 -15.76 19.11
C PHE A 482 9.26 -16.23 18.62
N PRO A 483 9.80 -17.32 19.19
CA PRO A 483 11.15 -17.79 18.87
C PRO A 483 11.27 -18.56 17.54
N ASP A 484 10.15 -19.09 17.04
CA ASP A 484 10.09 -19.97 15.85
C ASP A 484 10.05 -19.22 14.50
#